data_AF-A0A2S0WCP0-F1
#
_entry.id   AF-A0A2S0WCP0-F1
#
_cell.length_a   1.000
_cell.length_b   1.000
_cell.length_c   1.000
_cell.angle_alpha   90.00
_cell.angle_beta   90.00
_cell.angle_gamma   90.00
#
_symmetry.space_group_name_H-M   'P 1'
#
loop_
_entity.id
_entity.type
_entity.pdbx_description
1 polymer ?
#
loop_
_entity_poly.entity_id
_entity_poly.type
_entity_poly.pdbx_seq_one_letter_code
_entity_poly.pdbx_strand_id
1 'polypeptide(L)' 'MRRDLLWQTLIGFVGFFALLALAQAVLNLFRPSPALWPGLLAGALCVLTWWLVRRWLRWREGPAGAAAP' A
#
# COMPACT_ATOMS: atom_id res chain seq x y z
N MET A 1 -12.94 -12.21 11.86
CA MET A 1 -11.65 -12.84 11.48
C MET A 1 -11.35 -12.85 9.97
N ARG A 2 -12.05 -13.60 9.11
CA ARG A 2 -11.66 -13.78 7.68
C ARG A 2 -11.45 -12.47 6.90
N ARG A 3 -12.36 -11.51 7.08
CA ARG A 3 -12.28 -10.20 6.41
C ARG A 3 -11.11 -9.34 6.89
N ASP A 4 -10.71 -9.47 8.15
CA ASP A 4 -9.56 -8.73 8.69
C ASP A 4 -8.26 -9.28 8.12
N LEU A 5 -8.11 -10.61 8.06
CA LEU A 5 -7.01 -11.28 7.37
C LEU A 5 -6.89 -10.85 5.90
N LEU A 6 -8.01 -10.77 5.16
CA LEU A 6 -8.01 -10.27 3.78
C LEU A 6 -7.47 -8.84 3.69
N TRP A 7 -7.87 -7.94 4.60
CA TRP A 7 -7.33 -6.58 4.63
C TRP A 7 -5.84 -6.55 4.93
N GLN A 8 -5.38 -7.32 5.92
CA GLN A 8 -3.97 -7.42 6.27
C GLN A 8 -3.14 -7.95 5.09
N THR A 9 -3.61 -9.01 4.41
CA THR A 9 -2.95 -9.56 3.22
C THR A 9 -2.90 -8.55 2.08
N LEU A 10 -4.00 -7.85 1.81
CA LEU A 10 -4.05 -6.86 0.73
C LEU A 10 -3.13 -5.67 1.02
N ILE A 11 -3.16 -5.13 2.24
CA ILE A 11 -2.29 -4.03 2.67
C ILE A 11 -0.82 -4.47 2.62
N GLY A 12 -0.49 -5.66 3.12
CA GLY A 12 0.86 -6.19 3.10
C GLY A 12 1.38 -6.40 1.68
N PHE A 13 0.56 -6.98 0.80
CA PHE A 13 0.91 -7.19 -0.60
C PHE A 13 1.18 -5.87 -1.33
N VAL A 14 0.23 -4.92 -1.27
CA VAL A 14 0.38 -3.62 -1.95
C VAL A 14 1.55 -2.83 -1.36
N GLY A 15 1.72 -2.84 -0.03
CA GLY A 15 2.82 -2.17 0.65
C GLY A 15 4.19 -2.75 0.28
N PHE A 16 4.30 -4.07 0.12
CA PHE A 16 5.54 -4.71 -0.34
C PHE A 16 5.91 -4.26 -1.76
N PHE A 17 4.95 -4.26 -2.69
CA PHE A 17 5.21 -3.76 -4.04
C PHE A 17 5.47 -2.25 -4.07
N ALA A 18 4.85 -1.47 -3.18
CA ALA A 18 5.16 -0.05 -3.01
C ALA A 18 6.63 0.15 -2.62
N LEU A 19 7.15 -0.67 -1.69
CA LEU A 19 8.54 -0.64 -1.28
C LEU A 19 9.48 -1.03 -2.44
N LEU A 20 9.17 -2.09 -3.19
CA LEU A 20 9.96 -2.47 -4.36
C LEU A 20 9.94 -1.39 -5.44
N ALA A 21 8.79 -0.80 -5.73
CA ALA A 21 8.66 0.28 -6.70
C ALA A 21 9.43 1.53 -6.24
N LEU A 22 9.40 1.85 -4.94
CA LEU A 22 10.20 2.93 -4.37
C LEU A 22 11.69 2.66 -4.53
N ALA A 23 12.15 1.45 -4.21
CA ALA A 23 13.55 1.07 -4.41
C ALA A 23 13.94 1.18 -5.90
N GLN A 24 13.08 0.72 -6.82
CA GLN A 24 13.30 0.88 -8.26
C GLN A 24 13.34 2.34 -8.69
N ALA A 25 12.48 3.20 -8.14
CA ALA A 25 12.48 4.63 -8.41
C ALA A 25 13.78 5.31 -7.94
N VAL A 26 14.24 4.95 -6.74
CA VAL A 26 15.53 5.42 -6.20
C VAL A 26 16.68 4.97 -7.07
N LEU A 27 16.75 3.69 -7.45
CA LEU A 27 17.79 3.17 -8.33
C LEU A 27 17.74 3.81 -9.72
N ASN A 28 16.54 4.07 -10.25
CA ASN A 28 16.34 4.70 -11.55
C ASN A 28 16.80 6.16 -11.57
N LEU A 29 16.81 6.87 -10.42
CA LEU A 29 17.34 8.24 -10.33
C LEU A 29 18.81 8.34 -10.72
N PHE A 30 19.58 7.27 -10.50
CA PHE A 30 21.00 7.20 -10.82
C PHE A 30 21.29 6.67 -12.23
N ARG A 31 20.26 6.40 -13.05
CA ARG A 31 20.46 5.99 -14.44
C ARG A 31 20.80 7.19 -15.33
N PRO A 32 21.62 6.99 -16.39
CA PRO A 32 21.93 8.05 -17.35
C PRO A 32 20.71 8.65 -18.04
N SER A 33 19.65 7.85 -18.21
CA SER A 33 18.34 8.28 -18.71
C SER A 33 17.26 7.78 -17.74
N PRO A 34 16.89 8.57 -16.73
CA PRO A 34 15.91 8.16 -15.74
C PRO A 34 14.50 8.15 -16.35
N ALA A 35 13.80 7.03 -16.22
CA ALA A 35 12.40 6.95 -16.63
C ALA A 35 11.47 7.55 -15.55
N LEU A 36 10.35 8.14 -15.94
CA LEU A 36 9.35 8.66 -14.99
C LEU A 36 8.47 7.56 -14.36
N TRP A 37 8.30 6.45 -15.09
CA TRP A 37 7.38 5.37 -14.71
C TRP A 37 7.63 4.76 -13.32
N PRO A 38 8.87 4.44 -12.91
CA PRO A 38 9.12 3.89 -11.58
C PRO A 38 8.67 4.83 -10.45
N GLY A 39 8.89 6.13 -10.60
CA GLY A 39 8.45 7.14 -9.62
C GLY A 39 6.93 7.28 -9.55
N LEU A 40 6.27 7.31 -10.71
CA LEU A 40 4.80 7.34 -10.78
C LEU A 40 4.17 6.10 -10.15
N LEU A 41 4.72 4.91 -10.45
CA LEU A 41 4.27 3.65 -9.88
C LEU A 41 4.46 3.62 -8.36
N ALA A 42 5.63 4.04 -7.87
CA ALA A 42 5.90 4.14 -6.44
C ALA A 42 4.91 5.08 -5.74
N GLY A 43 4.69 6.27 -6.29
CA GLY A 43 3.72 7.23 -5.76
C GLY A 43 2.30 6.67 -5.73
N ALA A 44 1.84 6.05 -6.82
CA ALA A 44 0.52 5.43 -6.90
C ALA A 44 0.33 4.33 -5.86
N LEU A 45 1.32 3.43 -5.70
CA LEU A 45 1.25 2.34 -4.72
C LEU A 45 1.31 2.86 -3.28
N CYS A 46 2.07 3.93 -2.99
CA CYS A 46 2.07 4.58 -1.68
C CYS A 46 0.70 5.18 -1.35
N VAL A 47 0.08 5.91 -2.28
CA VAL A 47 -1.27 6.48 -2.10
C VAL A 47 -2.30 5.36 -1.90
N LEU A 48 -2.21 4.30 -2.70
CA LEU A 48 -3.10 3.13 -2.56
C LEU A 48 -2.93 2.46 -1.20
N THR A 49 -1.69 2.22 -0.75
CA THR A 49 -1.40 1.63 0.56
C THR A 49 -1.98 2.51 1.67
N TRP A 50 -1.75 3.82 1.64
CA TRP A 50 -2.33 4.77 2.60
C TRP A 50 -3.86 4.70 2.60
N TRP A 51 -4.49 4.70 1.42
CA TRP A 51 -5.94 4.64 1.30
C TRP A 51 -6.52 3.34 1.87
N LEU A 52 -5.88 2.19 1.59
CA LEU A 52 -6.27 0.88 2.11
C LEU A 52 -6.15 0.82 3.64
N VAL A 53 -5.04 1.28 4.21
CA VAL A 53 -4.86 1.37 5.67
C VAL A 53 -5.91 2.25 6.29
N ARG A 54 -6.13 3.45 5.74
CA ARG A 54 -7.15 4.39 6.24
C ARG A 54 -8.55 3.78 6.16
N ARG A 55 -8.86 3.03 5.08
CA ARG A 55 -10.15 2.34 4.89
C ARG A 55 -10.33 1.23 5.92
N TRP A 56 -9.28 0.46 6.19
CA TRP A 56 -9.28 -0.63 7.17
C TRP A 56 -9.45 -0.12 8.59
N LEU A 57 -8.72 0.93 8.99
CA LEU A 57 -8.87 1.56 10.31
C LEU A 57 -10.29 2.09 10.53
N ARG A 58 -10.85 2.82 9.56
CA ARG A 58 -12.26 3.29 9.63
C ARG A 58 -13.27 2.15 9.75
N TRP A 59 -13.00 1.01 9.12
CA TRP A 59 -13.88 -0.16 9.24
C TRP A 59 -13.77 -0.80 10.63
N ARG A 60 -12.58 -0.85 11.23
CA ARG A 60 -12.34 -1.38 12.57
C ARG A 60 -12.90 -0.49 13.69
N GLU A 61 -12.91 0.83 13.48
CA GLU A 61 -13.45 1.81 14.44
C GLU A 61 -14.98 1.90 14.44
N GLY A 62 -15.66 1.41 13.39
CA GLY A 62 -17.13 1.42 13.32
C GLY A 62 -17.81 0.36 14.19
N PRO A 63 -19.15 0.43 14.41
CA PRO A 63 -19.89 -0.54 15.23
C PRO A 63 -19.73 -2.01 14.78
N ALA A 64 -19.37 -2.23 13.51
CA ALA A 64 -19.06 -3.54 12.95
C ALA A 64 -17.72 -4.14 13.45
N GLY A 65 -16.78 -3.31 13.92
CA GLY A 65 -15.53 -3.73 14.55
C GLY A 65 -15.69 -4.07 16.03
N ALA A 66 -16.64 -3.44 16.72
CA ALA A 66 -16.98 -3.72 18.12
C ALA A 66 -17.69 -5.08 18.33
N ALA A 67 -18.27 -5.65 17.28
CA ALA A 67 -18.90 -6.98 17.28
C ALA A 67 -17.99 -8.10 16.73
N ALA A 68 -16.73 -7.78 16.38
CA ALA A 68 -15.75 -8.81 16.04
C ALA A 68 -15.27 -9.48 17.34
N PRO A 69 -15.28 -10.84 17.42
CA PRO A 69 -14.91 -11.58 18.62
C PRO A 69 -13.44 -11.39 18.99
#